data_AF-A0A925XNL5-F1
#
_entry.id   AF-A0A925XNL5-F1
#
_cell.length_a   1.000
_cell.length_b   1.000
_cell.length_c   1.000
_cell.angle_alpha   90.00
_cell.angle_beta   90.00
_cell.angle_gamma   90.00
#
_symmetry.space_group_name_H-M   'P 1'
#
loop_
_entity.id
_entity.type
_entity.pdbx_description
1 polymer ?
#
loop_
_entity_poly.entity_id
_entity_poly.type
_entity_poly.pdbx_seq_one_letter_code
_entity_poly.pdbx_strand_id
1 'polypeptide(L)'
;VFAGMLPWQLFANALTECSNSVVNNGNMISKVYFPRLVVPASAVIVSFVDFLISLAILAALMGWYRFTPGWQLLTLPLFTLLACAASLGAGLWLASLTVKYRDFRFIVPFVVQFGLYISPVGFSSSVVPPEWRLLYSLNPMVGIIDGFRWAVLGGNVQISWPGFLLSMGMVVLVFVSGLWYYRKTERTFADLI
;
A
#
# COMPACT_ATOMS: atom_id res chain seq x y z
N VAL A 1 8.48 0.73 16.05
CA VAL A 1 9.11 0.48 14.74
C VAL A 1 8.40 -0.65 13.99
N PHE A 2 8.40 -1.89 14.50
CA PHE A 2 7.80 -3.03 13.80
C PHE A 2 6.33 -2.81 13.38
N ALA A 3 5.50 -2.24 14.26
CA ALA A 3 4.10 -1.91 13.95
C ALA A 3 3.92 -0.92 12.78
N GLY A 4 4.86 0.00 12.55
CA GLY A 4 4.81 0.91 11.39
C GLY A 4 5.43 0.32 10.12
N MET A 5 6.31 -0.67 10.28
CA MET A 5 7.03 -1.30 9.17
C MET A 5 6.17 -2.32 8.43
N LEU A 6 5.26 -3.01 9.13
CA LEU A 6 4.34 -3.99 8.54
C LEU A 6 3.43 -3.41 7.43
N PRO A 7 2.64 -2.35 7.67
CA PRO A 7 1.79 -1.79 6.61
C PRO A 7 2.62 -1.23 5.44
N TRP A 8 3.81 -0.70 5.72
CA TRP A 8 4.74 -0.26 4.69
C TRP A 8 5.25 -1.42 3.82
N GLN A 9 5.66 -2.53 4.44
CA GLN A 9 6.11 -3.72 3.71
C GLN A 9 4.99 -4.31 2.85
N LEU A 10 3.76 -4.39 3.37
CA LEU A 10 2.59 -4.78 2.59
C LEU A 10 2.44 -3.89 1.35
N PHE A 11 2.47 -2.57 1.52
CA PHE A 11 2.34 -1.63 0.41
C PHE A 11 3.49 -1.77 -0.60
N ALA A 12 4.74 -1.80 -0.13
CA ALA A 12 5.94 -1.89 -0.95
C ALA A 12 5.98 -3.16 -1.81
N ASN A 13 5.70 -4.31 -1.20
CA ASN A 13 5.67 -5.60 -1.88
C ASN A 13 4.50 -5.66 -2.87
N ALA A 14 3.30 -5.29 -2.42
CA ALA A 14 2.11 -5.30 -3.26
C ALA A 14 2.25 -4.36 -4.46
N LEU A 15 2.82 -3.16 -4.27
CA LEU A 15 3.07 -2.20 -5.34
C LEU A 15 4.05 -2.76 -6.39
N THR A 16 5.15 -3.35 -5.93
CA THR A 16 6.22 -3.87 -6.78
C THR A 16 5.76 -5.09 -7.57
N GLU A 17 5.10 -6.04 -6.92
CA GLU A 17 4.55 -7.23 -7.57
C GLU A 17 3.43 -6.84 -8.55
N CYS A 18 2.51 -5.96 -8.14
CA CYS A 18 1.44 -5.46 -8.99
C CYS A 18 1.97 -4.78 -10.26
N SER A 19 2.97 -3.90 -10.13
CA SER A 19 3.58 -3.20 -11.27
C SER A 19 4.21 -4.15 -12.29
N ASN A 20 4.83 -5.23 -11.83
CA ASN A 20 5.53 -6.19 -12.70
C ASN A 20 4.62 -7.32 -13.21
N SER A 21 3.48 -7.53 -12.56
CA SER A 21 2.57 -8.66 -12.79
C SER A 21 2.12 -8.79 -14.26
N VAL A 22 1.81 -7.67 -14.92
CA VAL A 22 1.32 -7.65 -16.31
C VAL A 22 2.42 -8.02 -17.30
N VAL A 23 3.64 -7.53 -17.09
CA VAL A 23 4.79 -7.87 -17.96
C VAL A 23 5.23 -9.31 -17.74
N ASN A 24 5.29 -9.77 -16.49
CA ASN A 24 5.68 -11.14 -16.15
C ASN A 24 4.69 -12.19 -16.72
N ASN A 25 3.39 -11.87 -16.72
CA ASN A 25 2.35 -12.76 -17.23
C ASN A 25 1.91 -12.42 -18.68
N GLY A 26 2.70 -11.64 -19.41
CA GLY A 26 2.36 -11.17 -20.76
C GLY A 26 2.01 -12.29 -21.74
N ASN A 27 2.75 -13.41 -21.68
CA ASN A 27 2.51 -14.60 -22.51
C ASN A 27 1.13 -15.25 -22.29
N MET A 28 0.56 -15.13 -21.08
CA MET A 28 -0.76 -15.65 -20.75
C MET A 28 -1.85 -14.66 -21.20
N ILE A 29 -1.60 -13.36 -20.97
CA ILE A 29 -2.53 -12.28 -21.30
C ILE A 29 -2.76 -12.16 -22.81
N SER A 30 -1.77 -12.50 -23.64
CA SER A 30 -1.91 -12.48 -25.10
C SER A 30 -2.61 -13.70 -25.68
N LYS A 31 -2.62 -14.83 -24.96
CA LYS A 31 -3.12 -16.13 -25.48
C LYS A 31 -4.47 -16.57 -24.91
N VAL A 32 -4.86 -16.05 -23.74
CA VAL A 32 -6.11 -16.42 -23.06
C VAL A 32 -6.95 -15.18 -22.81
N TYR A 33 -8.23 -15.21 -23.19
CA TYR A 33 -9.14 -14.11 -22.91
C TYR A 33 -9.66 -14.20 -21.46
N PHE A 34 -9.17 -13.32 -20.60
CA PHE A 34 -9.69 -13.14 -19.25
C PHE A 34 -9.57 -11.66 -18.81
N PRO A 35 -10.31 -11.21 -17.78
CA PRO A 35 -10.24 -9.83 -17.32
C PRO A 35 -8.83 -9.49 -16.83
N ARG A 36 -8.14 -8.54 -17.46
CA ARG A 36 -6.69 -8.34 -17.21
C ARG A 36 -6.41 -7.83 -15.80
N LEU A 37 -7.41 -7.19 -15.18
CA LEU A 37 -7.37 -6.73 -13.79
C LEU A 37 -7.17 -7.85 -12.76
N VAL A 38 -7.44 -9.11 -13.13
CA VAL A 38 -7.20 -10.26 -12.24
C VAL A 38 -5.70 -10.43 -11.95
N VAL A 39 -4.81 -10.13 -12.90
CA VAL A 39 -3.36 -10.31 -12.74
C VAL A 39 -2.77 -9.34 -11.70
N PRO A 40 -3.03 -8.01 -11.76
CA PRO A 40 -2.60 -7.09 -10.71
C PRO A 40 -3.28 -7.38 -9.36
N ALA A 41 -4.56 -7.77 -9.37
CA ALA A 41 -5.27 -8.08 -8.14
C ALA A 41 -4.69 -9.32 -7.43
N SER A 42 -4.34 -10.38 -8.16
CA SER A 42 -3.74 -11.58 -7.57
C SER A 42 -2.39 -11.28 -6.92
N ALA A 43 -1.58 -10.39 -7.51
CA ALA A 43 -0.30 -9.98 -6.92
C ALA A 43 -0.48 -9.30 -5.54
N VAL A 44 -1.50 -8.44 -5.41
CA VAL A 44 -1.83 -7.79 -4.13
C VAL A 44 -2.35 -8.80 -3.11
N ILE A 45 -3.15 -9.79 -3.55
CA ILE A 45 -3.65 -10.86 -2.66
C ILE A 45 -2.49 -11.71 -2.11
N VAL A 46 -1.50 -12.05 -2.94
CA VAL A 46 -0.30 -12.78 -2.48
C VAL A 46 0.43 -11.98 -1.40
N SER A 47 0.68 -10.69 -1.65
CA SER A 47 1.31 -9.81 -0.67
C SER A 47 0.49 -9.65 0.62
N PHE A 48 -0.84 -9.70 0.52
CA PHE A 48 -1.73 -9.69 1.69
C PHE A 48 -1.57 -10.96 2.53
N VAL A 49 -1.42 -12.13 1.90
CA VAL A 49 -1.16 -13.39 2.63
C VAL A 49 0.19 -13.33 3.36
N ASP A 50 1.24 -12.82 2.72
CA ASP A 50 2.55 -12.63 3.38
C ASP A 50 2.47 -11.67 4.57
N PHE A 51 1.65 -10.63 4.44
CA PHE A 51 1.35 -9.72 5.53
C PHE A 51 0.60 -10.42 6.68
N LEU A 52 -0.34 -11.33 6.42
CA LEU A 52 -1.03 -12.09 7.47
C LEU A 52 -0.06 -12.95 8.28
N ILE A 53 0.94 -13.56 7.63
CA ILE A 53 2.01 -14.30 8.31
C ILE A 53 2.80 -13.36 9.22
N SER A 54 3.17 -12.19 8.70
CA SER A 54 3.90 -11.17 9.45
C SER A 54 3.09 -10.59 10.62
N LEU A 55 1.77 -10.46 10.44
CA LEU A 55 0.82 -10.05 11.47
C LEU A 55 0.68 -11.11 12.57
N ALA A 56 0.67 -12.40 12.22
CA ALA A 56 0.64 -13.50 13.19
C ALA A 56 1.91 -13.49 14.05
N ILE A 57 3.08 -13.22 13.46
CA ILE A 57 4.34 -13.05 14.19
C ILE A 57 4.26 -11.85 15.15
N LEU A 58 3.68 -10.72 14.71
CA LEU A 58 3.44 -9.58 15.60
C LEU A 58 2.53 -9.95 16.77
N ALA A 59 1.44 -10.67 16.52
CA ALA A 59 0.53 -11.11 17.57
C ALA A 59 1.23 -12.03 18.58
N ALA A 60 2.09 -12.94 18.12
CA ALA A 60 2.91 -13.79 19.00
C ALA A 60 3.87 -12.96 19.87
N LEU A 61 4.53 -11.94 19.28
CA LEU A 61 5.38 -11.01 20.04
C LEU A 61 4.58 -10.22 21.09
N MET A 62 3.38 -9.73 20.75
CA MET A 62 2.52 -9.03 21.69
C MET A 62 2.14 -9.92 22.89
N GLY A 63 1.82 -11.19 22.63
CA GLY A 63 1.59 -12.19 23.67
C GLY A 63 2.82 -12.41 24.56
N TRP A 64 4.01 -12.50 23.96
CA TRP A 64 5.27 -12.65 24.69
C TRP A 64 5.59 -11.44 25.59
N TYR A 65 5.42 -10.22 25.06
CA TYR A 65 5.64 -8.97 25.80
C TYR A 65 4.51 -8.62 26.78
N ARG A 66 3.48 -9.49 26.90
CA ARG A 66 2.27 -9.27 27.72
C ARG A 66 1.58 -7.93 27.45
N PHE A 67 1.65 -7.48 26.21
CA PHE A 67 0.96 -6.26 25.79
C PHE A 67 -0.47 -6.62 25.39
N THR A 68 -1.45 -6.15 26.16
CA THR A 68 -2.87 -6.33 25.83
C THR A 68 -3.34 -5.16 24.97
N PRO A 69 -3.55 -5.35 23.65
CA PRO A 69 -4.12 -4.30 22.83
C PRO A 69 -5.55 -3.99 23.28
N GLY A 70 -5.95 -2.72 23.19
CA GLY A 70 -7.31 -2.31 23.46
C GLY A 70 -8.28 -2.62 22.31
N TRP A 71 -9.49 -2.08 22.39
CA TRP A 71 -10.54 -2.20 21.37
C TRP A 71 -10.10 -1.73 19.97
N GLN A 72 -9.04 -0.92 19.89
CA GLN A 72 -8.48 -0.40 18.65
C GLN A 72 -7.98 -1.50 17.71
N LEU A 73 -7.67 -2.71 18.21
CA LEU A 73 -7.25 -3.83 17.37
C LEU A 73 -8.31 -4.21 16.31
N LEU A 74 -9.60 -3.97 16.60
CA LEU A 74 -10.70 -4.20 15.67
C LEU A 74 -10.63 -3.31 14.42
N THR A 75 -9.86 -2.22 14.46
CA THR A 75 -9.68 -1.33 13.31
C THR A 75 -8.54 -1.78 12.38
N LEU A 76 -7.74 -2.79 12.76
CA LEU A 76 -6.66 -3.31 11.91
C LEU A 76 -7.14 -3.75 10.51
N PRO A 77 -8.24 -4.53 10.36
CA PRO A 77 -8.71 -4.93 9.04
C PRO A 77 -9.00 -3.74 8.12
N LEU A 78 -9.53 -2.64 8.67
CA LEU A 78 -9.80 -1.42 7.90
C LEU A 78 -8.52 -0.81 7.35
N PHE A 79 -7.48 -0.65 8.19
CA PHE A 79 -6.19 -0.11 7.74
C PHE A 79 -5.49 -1.02 6.74
N THR A 80 -5.62 -2.35 6.89
CA THR A 80 -5.08 -3.30 5.91
C THR A 80 -5.76 -3.19 4.56
N LEU A 81 -7.09 -3.02 4.55
CA LEU A 81 -7.84 -2.81 3.30
C LEU A 81 -7.45 -1.50 2.63
N LEU A 82 -7.24 -0.43 3.40
CA LEU A 82 -6.74 0.85 2.87
C LEU A 82 -5.34 0.72 2.28
N ALA A 83 -4.45 -0.04 2.93
CA ALA A 83 -3.11 -0.35 2.40
C ALA A 83 -3.17 -1.10 1.07
N CYS A 84 -4.01 -2.15 1.00
CA CYS A 84 -4.24 -2.91 -0.23
C CYS A 84 -4.84 -2.05 -1.34
N ALA A 85 -5.80 -1.16 -1.02
CA ALA A 85 -6.39 -0.24 -1.98
C ALA A 85 -5.36 0.78 -2.50
N ALA A 86 -4.53 1.34 -1.61
CA ALA A 86 -3.48 2.27 -1.98
C ALA A 86 -2.42 1.61 -2.87
N SER A 87 -1.97 0.41 -2.51
CA SER A 87 -0.98 -0.34 -3.29
C SER A 87 -1.53 -0.81 -4.63
N LEU A 88 -2.80 -1.24 -4.68
CA LEU A 88 -3.45 -1.63 -5.93
C LEU A 88 -3.65 -0.40 -6.84
N GLY A 89 -4.11 0.74 -6.30
CA GLY A 89 -4.29 1.96 -7.08
C GLY A 89 -3.00 2.46 -7.71
N ALA A 90 -1.94 2.61 -6.91
CA ALA A 90 -0.62 3.01 -7.40
C ALA A 90 0.01 1.94 -8.30
N GLY A 91 -0.20 0.66 -7.98
CA GLY A 91 0.31 -0.47 -8.76
C GLY A 91 -0.34 -0.59 -10.13
N LEU A 92 -1.63 -0.27 -10.26
CA LEU A 92 -2.32 -0.23 -11.56
C LEU A 92 -1.78 0.88 -12.46
N TRP A 93 -1.45 2.05 -11.89
CA TRP A 93 -0.74 3.11 -12.61
C TRP A 93 0.61 2.63 -13.12
N LEU A 94 1.45 2.09 -12.23
CA LEU A 94 2.79 1.65 -12.57
C LEU A 94 2.77 0.44 -13.52
N ALA A 95 1.84 -0.50 -13.38
CA ALA A 95 1.66 -1.62 -14.29
C ALA A 95 1.36 -1.13 -15.70
N SER A 96 0.43 -0.18 -15.84
CA SER A 96 0.08 0.41 -17.13
C SER A 96 1.26 1.12 -17.77
N LEU A 97 2.05 1.85 -16.97
CA LEU A 97 3.26 2.53 -17.44
C LEU A 97 4.37 1.54 -17.80
N THR A 98 4.54 0.47 -17.03
CA THR A 98 5.59 -0.54 -17.24
C THR A 98 5.36 -1.33 -18.53
N VAL A 99 4.10 -1.59 -18.90
CA VAL A 99 3.78 -2.22 -20.19
C VAL A 99 4.15 -1.30 -21.36
N LYS A 100 3.90 0.01 -21.24
CA LYS A 100 4.25 0.98 -22.28
C LYS A 100 5.75 1.31 -22.32
N TYR A 101 6.39 1.35 -21.15
CA TYR A 101 7.77 1.77 -20.94
C TYR A 101 8.44 0.81 -19.94
N ARG A 102 9.26 -0.11 -20.44
CA ARG A 102 9.89 -1.16 -19.63
C ARG A 102 10.83 -0.62 -18.54
N ASP A 103 11.33 0.61 -18.68
CA ASP A 103 12.24 1.25 -17.72
C ASP A 103 11.61 1.51 -16.36
N PHE A 104 10.27 1.62 -16.29
CA PHE A 104 9.56 1.82 -15.02
C PHE A 104 9.77 0.66 -14.04
N ARG A 105 10.13 -0.53 -14.53
CA ARG A 105 10.50 -1.67 -13.69
C ARG A 105 11.67 -1.37 -12.74
N PHE A 106 12.62 -0.54 -13.16
CA PHE A 106 13.75 -0.12 -12.33
C PHE A 106 13.41 1.09 -11.45
N ILE A 107 12.46 1.92 -11.89
CA ILE A 107 12.02 3.10 -11.14
C ILE A 107 11.17 2.71 -9.93
N VAL A 108 10.33 1.67 -10.04
CA VAL A 108 9.44 1.21 -8.96
C VAL A 108 10.19 0.95 -7.64
N PRO A 109 11.25 0.11 -7.59
CA PRO A 109 11.97 -0.13 -6.34
C PRO A 109 12.63 1.14 -5.78
N PHE A 110 13.08 2.05 -6.65
CA PHE A 110 13.64 3.33 -6.23
C PHE A 110 12.58 4.23 -5.58
N VAL A 111 11.38 4.33 -6.17
CA VAL A 111 10.25 5.10 -5.62
C VAL A 111 9.80 4.52 -4.29
N VAL A 112 9.73 3.18 -4.17
CA VAL A 112 9.45 2.50 -2.91
C VAL A 112 10.51 2.86 -1.87
N GLN A 113 11.80 2.73 -2.20
CA GLN A 113 12.87 3.02 -1.25
C GLN A 113 12.85 4.48 -0.79
N PHE A 114 12.59 5.42 -1.69
CA PHE A 114 12.44 6.83 -1.34
C PHE A 114 11.18 7.08 -0.49
N GLY A 115 10.08 6.40 -0.82
CA GLY A 115 8.83 6.48 -0.07
C GLY A 115 8.95 6.03 1.38
N LEU A 116 9.82 5.05 1.68
CA LEU A 116 10.12 4.60 3.05
C LEU A 116 10.63 5.75 3.92
N TYR A 117 11.47 6.62 3.36
CA TYR A 117 12.04 7.77 4.09
C TYR A 117 11.05 8.93 4.22
N ILE A 118 10.13 9.08 3.27
CA ILE A 118 9.08 10.09 3.32
C ILE A 118 7.99 9.67 4.31
N SER A 119 7.69 8.38 4.43
CA SER A 119 6.63 7.87 5.29
C SER A 119 7.05 7.72 6.77
N PRO A 120 6.09 7.78 7.72
CA PRO A 120 6.37 7.76 9.16
C PRO A 120 6.64 6.34 9.67
N VAL A 121 7.52 5.62 8.98
CA VAL A 121 7.93 4.24 9.32
C VAL A 121 8.98 4.26 10.41
N GLY A 122 10.04 5.05 10.21
CA GLY A 122 11.16 5.21 11.15
C GLY A 122 10.92 6.24 12.25
N PHE A 123 10.05 7.24 11.99
CA PHE A 123 9.82 8.37 12.89
C PHE A 123 8.34 8.46 13.31
N SER A 124 8.06 9.17 14.40
CA SER A 124 6.69 9.48 14.80
C SER A 124 6.23 10.77 14.12
N SER A 125 5.00 10.81 13.61
CA SER A 125 4.39 12.00 13.01
C SER A 125 4.31 13.21 13.96
N SER A 126 4.51 12.98 15.26
CA SER A 126 4.62 14.01 16.29
C SER A 126 5.89 14.88 16.17
N VAL A 127 6.95 14.39 15.52
CA VAL A 127 8.21 15.12 15.32
C VAL A 127 8.09 16.17 14.21
N VAL A 128 7.12 16.01 13.31
CA VAL A 128 6.91 16.94 12.19
C VAL A 128 6.28 18.24 12.71
N PRO A 129 6.82 19.43 12.34
CA PRO A 129 6.24 20.72 12.71
C PRO A 129 4.78 20.84 12.27
N PRO A 130 3.90 21.49 13.05
CA PRO A 130 2.46 21.54 12.80
C PRO A 130 2.09 22.12 11.42
N GLU A 131 2.87 23.08 10.92
CA GLU A 131 2.71 23.72 9.60
C GLU A 131 2.82 22.73 8.44
N TRP A 132 3.70 21.72 8.57
CA TRP A 132 3.97 20.74 7.52
C TRP A 132 3.13 19.48 7.65
N ARG A 133 2.38 19.30 8.76
CA ARG A 133 1.56 18.09 9.00
C ARG A 133 0.47 17.89 7.95
N LEU A 134 -0.12 18.97 7.44
CA LEU A 134 -1.13 18.87 6.38
C LEU A 134 -0.52 18.41 5.05
N LEU A 135 0.60 19.02 4.65
CA LEU A 135 1.32 18.61 3.45
C LEU A 135 1.82 17.16 3.55
N TYR A 136 2.26 16.76 4.74
CA TYR A 136 2.67 15.39 5.03
C TYR A 136 1.50 14.41 4.91
N SER A 137 0.31 14.77 5.38
CA SER A 137 -0.89 13.93 5.30
C SER A 137 -1.42 13.69 3.88
N LEU A 138 -0.92 14.40 2.86
CA LEU A 138 -1.19 14.10 1.45
C LEU A 138 -0.66 12.73 1.03
N ASN A 139 0.37 12.21 1.71
CA ASN A 139 0.86 10.87 1.45
C ASN A 139 -0.16 9.85 2.02
N PRO A 140 -0.79 9.00 1.19
CA PRO A 140 -1.81 8.06 1.64
C PRO A 140 -1.28 7.07 2.70
N MET A 141 0.01 6.78 2.69
CA MET A 141 0.63 5.85 3.65
C MET A 141 0.78 6.45 5.05
N VAL A 142 0.77 7.78 5.20
CA VAL A 142 0.89 8.44 6.52
C VAL A 142 -0.28 8.06 7.41
N GLY A 143 -1.52 8.27 6.94
CA GLY A 143 -2.72 7.93 7.69
C GLY A 143 -2.85 6.43 7.97
N ILE A 144 -2.40 5.57 7.05
CA ILE A 144 -2.42 4.12 7.23
C ILE A 144 -1.43 3.69 8.32
N ILE A 145 -0.18 4.16 8.27
CA ILE A 145 0.88 3.80 9.21
C ILE A 145 0.53 4.33 10.62
N ASP A 146 0.07 5.57 10.73
CA ASP A 146 -0.33 6.15 12.02
C ASP A 146 -1.54 5.44 12.61
N GLY A 147 -2.53 5.10 11.77
CA GLY A 147 -3.68 4.29 12.18
C GLY A 147 -3.28 2.90 12.67
N PHE A 148 -2.35 2.24 11.97
CA PHE A 148 -1.84 0.93 12.37
C PHE A 148 -1.07 0.99 13.70
N ARG A 149 -0.26 2.04 13.90
CA ARG A 149 0.45 2.29 15.17
C ARG A 149 -0.52 2.54 16.31
N TRP A 150 -1.57 3.33 16.07
CA TRP A 150 -2.61 3.58 17.07
C TRP A 150 -3.37 2.30 17.44
N ALA A 151 -3.70 1.46 16.46
CA ALA A 151 -4.39 0.19 16.65
C ALA A 151 -3.55 -0.81 17.48
N VAL A 152 -2.25 -0.89 17.22
CA VAL A 152 -1.34 -1.84 17.90
C VAL A 152 -0.84 -1.32 19.25
N LEU A 153 -0.58 -0.02 19.40
CA LEU A 153 0.05 0.56 20.60
C LEU A 153 -0.94 1.18 21.60
N GLY A 154 -2.25 1.13 21.33
CA GLY A 154 -3.28 1.37 22.34
C GLY A 154 -3.34 2.79 22.93
N GLY A 155 -3.35 3.84 22.09
CA GLY A 155 -3.67 5.21 22.53
C GLY A 155 -2.48 6.11 22.93
N ASN A 156 -1.25 5.60 22.97
CA ASN A 156 -0.05 6.43 23.14
C ASN A 156 0.30 7.31 21.92
N VAL A 157 -0.41 7.12 20.81
CA VAL A 157 -0.26 7.92 19.58
C VAL A 157 -1.58 8.62 19.32
N GLN A 158 -1.64 9.94 19.38
CA GLN A 158 -2.85 10.67 19.03
C GLN A 158 -2.97 10.80 17.51
N ILE A 159 -4.06 10.30 16.93
CA ILE A 159 -4.37 10.49 15.52
C ILE A 159 -4.89 11.90 15.31
N SER A 160 -4.30 12.63 14.36
CA SER A 160 -4.89 13.86 13.84
C SER A 160 -6.03 13.51 12.88
N TRP A 161 -7.28 13.62 13.36
CA TRP A 161 -8.48 13.35 12.55
C TRP A 161 -8.50 14.05 11.17
N PRO A 162 -8.09 15.34 11.05
CA PRO A 162 -8.05 16.00 9.74
C PRO A 162 -7.02 15.38 8.78
N GLY A 163 -5.84 15.02 9.29
CA GLY A 163 -4.79 14.39 8.49
C GLY A 163 -5.18 12.98 8.06
N PHE A 164 -5.82 12.21 8.95
CA PHE A 164 -6.32 10.88 8.64
C PHE A 164 -7.38 10.90 7.52
N LEU A 165 -8.37 11.80 7.62
CA LEU A 165 -9.41 11.95 6.60
C LEU A 165 -8.83 12.35 5.24
N LEU A 166 -7.82 13.23 5.23
CA LEU A 166 -7.14 13.66 4.02
C LEU A 166 -6.35 12.51 3.38
N SER A 167 -5.58 11.74 4.17
CA SER A 167 -4.90 10.54 3.68
C SER A 167 -5.89 9.50 3.14
N MET A 168 -7.04 9.31 3.80
CA MET A 168 -8.08 8.39 3.33
C MET A 168 -8.69 8.86 2.00
N GLY A 169 -8.93 10.17 1.85
CA GLY A 169 -9.33 10.76 0.57
C GLY A 169 -8.30 10.53 -0.53
N MET A 170 -7.01 10.63 -0.21
CA MET A 170 -5.92 10.35 -1.15
C MET A 170 -5.85 8.87 -1.55
N VAL A 171 -6.09 7.93 -0.63
CA VAL A 171 -6.18 6.49 -0.95
C VAL A 171 -7.29 6.25 -1.98
N VAL A 172 -8.48 6.80 -1.74
CA VAL A 172 -9.62 6.65 -2.66
C VAL A 172 -9.31 7.28 -4.02
N LEU A 173 -8.71 8.47 -4.03
CA LEU A 173 -8.32 9.16 -5.26
C LEU A 173 -7.31 8.33 -6.07
N VAL A 174 -6.26 7.82 -5.43
CA VAL A 174 -5.23 6.97 -6.08
C VAL A 174 -5.85 5.67 -6.60
N PHE A 175 -6.73 5.04 -5.82
CA PHE A 175 -7.42 3.83 -6.22
C PHE A 175 -8.33 4.02 -7.43
N VAL A 176 -9.21 5.04 -7.38
CA VAL A 176 -10.16 5.32 -8.47
C VAL A 176 -9.43 5.78 -9.73
N SER A 177 -8.44 6.67 -9.60
CA SER A 177 -7.65 7.14 -10.74
C SER A 177 -6.83 6.01 -11.38
N GLY A 178 -6.22 5.13 -10.57
CA GLY A 178 -5.47 3.97 -11.06
C GLY A 178 -6.37 2.96 -11.78
N LEU A 179 -7.54 2.67 -11.22
CA LEU A 179 -8.52 1.80 -11.86
C LEU A 179 -9.01 2.37 -13.19
N TRP A 180 -9.30 3.68 -13.23
CA TRP A 180 -9.73 4.36 -14.45
C TRP A 180 -8.65 4.36 -15.52
N TYR A 181 -7.40 4.69 -15.17
CA TYR A 181 -6.27 4.71 -16.09
C TYR A 181 -5.95 3.32 -16.64
N TYR A 182 -5.98 2.29 -15.78
CA TYR A 182 -5.74 0.91 -16.19
C TYR A 182 -6.81 0.42 -17.18
N ARG A 183 -8.09 0.63 -16.89
CA ARG A 183 -9.19 0.25 -17.80
C ARG A 183 -9.11 0.94 -19.16
N LYS A 184 -8.64 2.20 -19.19
CA LYS A 184 -8.44 2.94 -20.43
C LYS A 184 -7.30 2.36 -21.27
N THR A 185 -6.19 2.01 -20.61
CA THR A 185 -4.98 1.47 -21.28
C THR A 185 -5.09 -0.02 -21.58
N GLU A 186 -6.01 -0.73 -20.93
CA GLU A 186 -6.19 -2.17 -21.04
C GLU A 186 -6.27 -2.63 -22.49
N ARG A 187 -6.97 -1.89 -23.37
CA ARG A 187 -7.14 -2.23 -24.79
C ARG A 187 -5.82 -2.32 -25.56
N THR A 188 -4.84 -1.47 -25.23
CA THR A 188 -3.56 -1.38 -25.93
C THR A 188 -2.55 -2.42 -25.44
N PHE A 189 -2.80 -3.09 -24.31
CA PHE A 189 -1.86 -4.09 -23.78
C PHE A 189 -1.65 -5.31 -24.71
N ALA A 190 -2.65 -5.69 -25.52
CA ALA A 190 -2.48 -6.80 -26.45
C ALA A 190 -1.57 -6.45 -27.64
N ASP A 191 -1.48 -5.18 -28.00
CA ASP A 191 -0.68 -4.73 -29.15
C ASP A 191 0.77 -4.44 -28.76
N LEU A 192 1.05 -4.23 -27.47
CA LEU A 192 2.37 -3.83 -26.93
C LEU A 192 3.18 -4.97 -26.31
N ILE A 193 2.52 -6.07 -25.93
CA ILE A 193 3.13 -7.25 -25.28
C ILE A 193 3.47 -8.30 -26.34
#